data_AF-A0A2M7PJX4-F1
#
_entry.id   AF-A0A2M7PJX4-F1
#
_cell.length_a   1.000
_cell.length_b   1.000
_cell.length_c   1.000
_cell.angle_alpha   90.00
_cell.angle_beta   90.00
_cell.angle_gamma   90.00
#
_symmetry.space_group_name_H-M   'P 1'
#
loop_
_entity.id
_entity.type
_entity.pdbx_description
1 polymer ?
#
loop_
_entity_poly.entity_id
_entity_poly.type
_entity_poly.pdbx_seq_one_letter_code
_entity_poly.pdbx_strand_id
1 'polypeptide(L)' 'KEILEADFSFLESIGLQEHLSPTRANGLASMIKQIQLYARAFQLKSNQL' A
#
# COMPACT_ATOMS: atom_id res chain seq x y z
N LYS A 1 -6.87 -9.35 5.88
CA LYS A 1 -7.13 -8.33 6.91
C LYS A 1 -5.85 -7.55 7.20
N GLU A 2 -4.76 -8.24 7.53
CA GLU A 2 -3.42 -7.68 7.78
C GLU A 2 -2.96 -6.62 6.75
N ILE A 3 -3.03 -6.90 5.45
CA ILE A 3 -2.60 -5.95 4.40
C ILE A 3 -3.38 -4.62 4.45
N LEU A 4 -4.67 -4.66 4.78
CA LEU A 4 -5.53 -3.46 4.83
C LEU A 4 -5.30 -2.64 6.11
N GLU A 5 -4.78 -3.28 7.16
CA GLU A 5 -4.52 -2.67 8.47
C GLU A 5 -3.04 -2.33 8.65
N ALA A 6 -2.19 -2.65 7.66
CA ALA A 6 -0.77 -2.36 7.69
C ALA A 6 -0.51 -0.85 7.75
N ASP A 7 0.31 -0.44 8.69
CA ASP A 7 0.81 0.92 8.79
C ASP A 7 2.00 1.12 7.83
N PHE A 8 1.91 2.14 6.98
CA PHE A 8 2.95 2.50 6.01
C PHE A 8 3.78 3.72 6.45
N SER A 9 3.55 4.24 7.67
CA SER A 9 4.34 5.34 8.26
C SER A 9 5.84 5.04 8.28
N PHE A 10 6.23 3.76 8.29
CA PHE A 10 7.63 3.36 8.24
C PHE A 10 8.37 3.91 7.01
N LEU A 11 7.68 4.08 5.87
CA LEU A 11 8.26 4.62 4.63
C LEU A 11 8.73 6.07 4.80
N GLU A 12 8.03 6.84 5.63
CA GLU A 12 8.43 8.19 6.03
C GLU A 12 9.54 8.12 7.08
N SER A 13 9.40 7.24 8.07
CA SER A 13 10.39 7.12 9.17
C SER A 13 11.80 6.78 8.71
N ILE A 14 11.94 6.02 7.61
CA ILE A 14 13.24 5.65 7.02
C ILE A 14 13.72 6.64 5.96
N GLY A 15 12.98 7.74 5.73
CA GLY A 15 13.31 8.74 4.71
C GLY A 15 13.21 8.24 3.27
N LEU A 16 12.51 7.11 3.02
CA LEU A 16 12.49 6.51 1.68
C LEU A 16 11.91 7.48 0.65
N GLN A 17 10.83 8.19 1.01
CA GLN A 17 10.18 9.14 0.10
C GLN A 17 11.11 10.31 -0.29
N GLU A 18 12.00 10.75 0.60
CA GLU A 18 12.94 11.85 0.36
C GLU A 18 14.04 11.49 -0.65
N HIS A 19 14.38 10.21 -0.77
CA HIS A 19 15.39 9.71 -1.71
C HIS A 19 14.82 9.30 -3.08
N LEU A 20 13.49 9.29 -3.22
CA LEU A 20 12.82 8.99 -4.46
C LEU A 20 12.62 10.26 -5.30
N SER A 21 12.79 10.12 -6.61
CA SER A 21 12.35 11.19 -7.52
C SER A 21 10.82 11.22 -7.53
N PRO A 22 10.19 12.34 -7.92
CA PRO A 22 8.74 12.45 -7.95
C PRO A 22 8.04 11.29 -8.68
N THR A 23 8.56 10.88 -9.84
CA THR A 23 8.02 9.73 -10.60
C THR A 23 8.10 8.41 -9.82
N ARG A 24 9.20 8.17 -9.11
CA ARG A 24 9.40 6.93 -8.34
C ARG A 24 8.53 6.90 -7.08
N ALA A 25 8.37 8.03 -6.39
CA ALA A 25 7.47 8.16 -5.25
C ALA A 25 6.01 7.90 -5.66
N ASN A 26 5.59 8.46 -6.79
CA ASN A 26 4.26 8.22 -7.35
C ASN A 26 4.06 6.75 -7.76
N GLY A 27 5.10 6.11 -8.30
CA GLY A 27 5.09 4.67 -8.59
C GLY A 27 4.90 3.82 -7.32
N LEU A 28 5.64 4.13 -6.25
CA LEU A 28 5.49 3.44 -4.96
C LEU A 28 4.08 3.59 -4.39
N ALA A 29 3.53 4.81 -4.36
CA ALA A 29 2.17 5.05 -3.91
C ALA A 29 1.13 4.27 -4.73
N SER A 30 1.32 4.19 -6.04
CA SER A 30 0.44 3.44 -6.95
C SER A 30 0.50 1.93 -6.70
N MET A 31 1.69 1.38 -6.44
CA MET A 31 1.87 -0.03 -6.10
C MET A 31 1.19 -0.38 -4.77
N ILE A 32 1.36 0.45 -3.73
CA ILE A 32 0.70 0.26 -2.42
C ILE A 32 -0.82 0.26 -2.60
N LYS A 33 -1.36 1.24 -3.34
CA LYS A 33 -2.79 1.32 -3.66
C LYS A 33 -3.28 0.06 -4.37
N GLN A 34 -2.54 -0.44 -5.35
CA GLN A 34 -2.90 -1.65 -6.08
C GLN A 34 -2.94 -2.89 -5.17
N ILE A 35 -1.96 -3.05 -4.28
CA ILE A 35 -1.91 -4.14 -3.30
C ILE A 35 -3.12 -4.07 -2.35
N GLN A 36 -3.45 -2.88 -1.85
CA GLN A 36 -4.62 -2.67 -0.99
C GLN A 36 -5.94 -2.96 -1.71
N LEU A 37 -6.07 -2.58 -2.98
CA LEU A 37 -7.24 -2.89 -3.81
C LEU A 37 -7.44 -4.40 -3.95
N TYR A 38 -6.37 -5.15 -4.23
CA TYR A 38 -6.44 -6.61 -4.25
C TYR A 38 -6.87 -7.17 -2.89
N ALA A 39 -6.23 -6.73 -1.80
CA ALA A 39 -6.58 -7.19 -0.46
C ALA A 39 -8.05 -6.92 -0.11
N ARG A 40 -8.60 -5.76 -0.52
CA ARG A 40 -10.02 -5.42 -0.34
C ARG A 40 -10.94 -6.34 -1.13
N ALA A 41 -10.60 -6.63 -2.38
CA ALA A 41 -11.36 -7.56 -3.22
C ALA A 41 -11.38 -8.98 -2.62
N PHE A 42 -10.24 -9.47 -2.15
CA PHE A 42 -10.16 -10.76 -1.46
C PHE A 42 -10.94 -10.79 -0.14
N GLN A 43 -10.92 -9.71 0.63
CA GLN A 43 -11.73 -9.62 1.86
C GLN A 43 -13.23 -9.67 1.55
N LEU A 44 -13.69 -8.94 0.53
CA LEU A 44 -15.10 -8.97 0.13
C LEU A 44 -15.52 -10.38 -0.33
N LYS A 45 -14.68 -11.04 -1.13
CA LYS A 45 -14.91 -12.43 -1.56
C LYS A 45 -14.97 -13.41 -0.38
N SER A 46 -14.06 -13.27 0.59
CA SER A 46 -14.05 -14.11 1.79
C SER A 46 -15.26 -13.88 2.71
N ASN A 47 -15.82 -12.68 2.73
CA ASN A 47 -16.98 -12.33 3.56
C ASN A 47 -18.34 -12.66 2.90
N GLN A 48 -18.34 -13.05 1.61
CA GLN A 48 -19.53 -13.49 0.87
C GLN A 48 -19.74 -15.02 0.93
N LEU A 49 -18.82 -15.74 1.58
CA LEU A 49 -18.89 -17.17 1.91
C LEU A 49 -19.16 -17.33 3.41
#